data_AF-A0A5B2YSP2-F1
#
_entry.id   AF-A0A5B2YSP2-F1
#
_cell.length_a   1.000
_cell.length_b   1.000
_cell.length_c   1.000
_cell.angle_alpha   90.00
_cell.angle_beta   90.00
_cell.angle_gamma   90.00
#
_symmetry.space_group_name_H-M   'P 1'
#
loop_
_entity.id
_entity.type
_entity.pdbx_description
1 polymer ?
#
loop_
_entity_poly.entity_id
_entity_poly.type
_entity_poly.pdbx_seq_one_letter_code
_entity_poly.pdbx_strand_id
1 'polypeptide(L)' 'MLVPVRCFTCGKLIANIYNEFLSRVKQGEEPNKVMDSLKINRYCCRRMFVSSVETIYQVIPYYEALRKRRAEIQSEME' A
#
# COMPACT_ATOMS: atom_id res chain seq x y z
N MET A 1 -5.76 4.24 -0.56
CA MET A 1 -6.05 2.87 -1.01
C MET A 1 -4.80 2.01 -0.90
N LEU A 2 -4.97 0.70 -0.70
CA LEU A 2 -3.88 -0.27 -0.54
C LEU A 2 -3.45 -0.85 -1.89
N VAL A 3 -2.30 -1.50 -1.91
CA VAL A 3 -1.76 -2.20 -3.10
C VAL A 3 -2.65 -3.38 -3.50
N PRO A 4 -2.79 -3.65 -4.81
CA PRO A 4 -3.57 -4.79 -5.27
C PRO A 4 -3.00 -6.13 -4.76
N VAL A 5 -3.89 -7.03 -4.35
CA VAL A 5 -3.53 -8.37 -3.85
C VAL A 5 -2.83 -9.19 -4.92
N ARG A 6 -3.31 -9.11 -6.16
CA ARG A 6 -2.78 -9.81 -7.34
C ARG A 6 -2.52 -8.83 -8.48
N CYS A 7 -1.60 -9.18 -9.38
CA CYS A 7 -1.37 -8.42 -10.61
C CYS A 7 -2.60 -8.46 -11.53
N PHE A 8 -2.97 -7.31 -12.09
CA PHE A 8 -4.08 -7.20 -13.03
C PHE A 8 -3.92 -8.02 -14.32
N THR A 9 -2.69 -8.26 -14.76
CA THR A 9 -2.43 -9.00 -16.01
C THR A 9 -2.08 -10.47 -15.74
N CYS A 10 -1.08 -10.71 -14.87
CA CYS A 10 -0.53 -12.06 -14.66
C CYS A 10 -1.25 -12.86 -13.57
N GLY A 11 -2.08 -12.22 -12.73
CA GLY A 11 -2.72 -12.86 -11.58
C GLY A 11 -1.78 -13.29 -10.45
N LYS A 12 -0.45 -13.11 -10.60
CA LYS A 12 0.54 -13.43 -9.56
C LYS A 12 0.25 -12.64 -8.29
N LEU A 13 0.45 -13.28 -7.13
CA LEU A 13 0.34 -12.65 -5.82
C LEU A 13 1.44 -11.59 -5.64
N ILE A 14 1.04 -10.39 -5.20
CA ILE A 14 1.92 -9.22 -5.05
C ILE A 14 1.93 -8.69 -3.62
N ALA A 15 0.78 -8.65 -2.96
CA ALA A 15 0.65 -8.04 -1.64
C ALA A 15 1.55 -8.67 -0.56
N ASN A 16 1.86 -9.96 -0.67
CA ASN A 16 2.75 -10.64 0.29
C ASN A 16 4.20 -10.14 0.24
N ILE A 17 4.66 -9.64 -0.91
CA ILE A 17 6.06 -9.23 -1.15
C ILE A 17 6.21 -7.70 -1.05
N TYR A 18 5.12 -6.96 -1.21
CA TYR A 18 5.14 -5.50 -1.32
C TYR A 18 5.78 -4.78 -0.11
N ASN A 19 5.50 -5.23 1.11
CA ASN A 19 6.07 -4.63 2.32
C ASN A 19 7.59 -4.81 2.40
N GLU A 20 8.09 -5.97 1.95
CA GLU A 20 9.53 -6.26 1.90
C GLU A 20 10.22 -5.38 0.85
N PHE A 21 9.61 -5.24 -0.33
CA PHE A 21 10.09 -4.34 -1.37
C PHE A 21 10.19 -2.90 -0.86
N LEU A 22 9.13 -2.37 -0.22
CA LEU A 22 9.13 -1.02 0.34
C LEU A 22 10.21 -0.83 1.41
N SER A 23 10.41 -1.83 2.28
CA SER A 23 11.40 -1.75 3.35
C SER A 23 12.82 -1.66 2.79
N ARG A 24 13.15 -2.47 1.78
CA ARG A 24 14.47 -2.45 1.13
C ARG A 24 14.71 -1.18 0.32
N VAL A 25 13.71 -0.70 -0.41
CA VAL A 25 13.82 0.57 -1.14
C VAL A 25 14.00 1.75 -0.18
N LYS A 26 13.32 1.74 0.98
CA LYS A 26 13.51 2.76 2.03
C LYS A 26 14.90 2.71 2.68
N GLN A 27 15.55 1.55 2.67
CA GLN A 27 16.94 1.40 3.14
C GLN A 27 17.97 1.92 2.12
N GLY A 28 17.54 2.33 0.92
CA GLY A 28 18.39 2.87 -0.12
C GLY A 28 18.85 1.84 -1.15
N GLU A 29 18.28 0.63 -1.17
CA GLU A 29 18.55 -0.34 -2.22
C GLU A 29 17.89 0.08 -3.55
N GLU A 30 18.61 -0.13 -4.65
CA GLU A 30 18.13 0.10 -6.02
C GLU A 30 16.86 -0.74 -6.31
N PRO A 31 15.72 -0.12 -6.68
CA PRO A 31 14.45 -0.82 -6.86
C PRO A 31 14.52 -2.00 -7.83
N ASN A 32 15.34 -1.87 -8.88
CA ASN A 32 15.49 -2.92 -9.89
C ASN A 32 16.13 -4.19 -9.30
N LYS A 33 17.20 -4.03 -8.50
CA LYS A 33 17.88 -5.14 -7.82
C LYS A 33 16.97 -5.80 -6.79
N VAL A 34 16.18 -5.00 -6.07
CA VAL A 34 15.20 -5.51 -5.11
C VAL A 34 14.17 -6.39 -5.85
N MET A 35 13.59 -5.92 -6.96
CA MET A 35 12.63 -6.70 -7.75
C MET A 35 13.22 -7.99 -8.32
N ASP A 36 14.50 -7.97 -8.72
CA ASP A 36 15.23 -9.15 -9.19
C ASP A 36 15.43 -10.16 -8.06
N SER A 37 15.84 -9.71 -6.87
CA SER A 37 16.01 -10.57 -5.69
C SER A 37 14.70 -11.25 -5.26
N LEU A 38 13.57 -10.56 -5.45
CA LEU A 38 12.22 -11.04 -5.14
C LEU A 38 11.61 -11.90 -6.26
N LYS A 39 12.38 -12.24 -7.31
CA LYS A 39 11.96 -13.10 -8.43
C LYS A 39 10.74 -12.56 -9.18
N ILE A 40 10.64 -11.24 -9.33
CA ILE A 40 9.57 -10.59 -10.09
C ILE A 40 10.05 -10.37 -11.53
N ASN A 41 10.04 -11.42 -12.35
CA ASN A 41 10.68 -11.34 -13.68
C ASN A 41 9.81 -10.67 -14.74
N ARG A 42 8.47 -10.79 -14.65
CA ARG A 42 7.56 -10.26 -15.66
C ARG A 42 7.31 -8.77 -15.47
N TYR A 43 7.44 -7.99 -16.55
CA TYR A 43 7.20 -6.55 -16.55
C TYR A 43 5.80 -6.17 -16.04
N CYS A 44 4.78 -6.98 -16.36
CA CYS A 44 3.40 -6.71 -15.93
C CYS A 44 3.24 -6.76 -14.41
N CYS A 45 3.94 -7.69 -13.75
CA CYS A 45 3.94 -7.78 -12.31
C CYS A 45 4.86 -6.69 -11.69
N ARG A 46 5.96 -6.28 -12.36
CA ARG A 46 6.82 -5.14 -11.92
C ARG A 46 6.12 -3.79 -11.93
N ARG A 47 5.31 -3.52 -12.97
CA ARG A 47 4.52 -2.28 -13.09
C ARG A 47 3.74 -1.98 -11.83
N MET A 48 3.16 -3.01 -11.20
CA MET A 48 2.35 -2.86 -9.99
C MET A 48 3.15 -2.28 -8.81
N PHE A 49 4.44 -2.56 -8.71
CA PHE A 49 5.32 -2.01 -7.66
C PHE A 49 5.76 -0.59 -7.97
N VAL A 50 6.04 -0.28 -9.25
CA VAL A 50 6.46 1.06 -9.66
C VAL A 50 5.33 2.07 -9.56
N SER A 51 4.09 1.67 -9.90
CA SER A 51 2.94 2.59 -9.96
C SER A 51 2.05 2.57 -8.72
N SER A 52 2.37 1.77 -7.69
CA SER A 52 1.53 1.72 -6.48
C SER A 52 1.85 2.89 -5.56
N VAL A 53 0.80 3.54 -5.08
CA VAL A 53 0.88 4.60 -4.07
C VAL A 53 -0.17 4.30 -3.00
N GLU A 54 0.27 4.16 -1.76
CA GLU A 54 -0.61 3.86 -0.63
C GLU A 54 -1.27 5.14 -0.08
N THR A 55 -2.32 5.61 -0.75
CA THR A 55 -3.06 6.81 -0.32
C THR A 55 -3.91 6.59 0.93
N ILE A 56 -3.94 5.37 1.48
CA ILE A 56 -4.81 5.05 2.64
C ILE A 56 -4.40 5.83 3.89
N TYR A 57 -3.10 6.04 4.07
CA TYR A 57 -2.56 6.77 5.21
C TYR A 57 -2.97 8.24 5.25
N GLN A 58 -3.30 8.83 4.10
CA GLN A 58 -3.80 10.21 4.01
C GLN A 58 -5.29 10.31 4.37
N VAL A 59 -6.05 9.23 4.15
CA VAL A 59 -7.51 9.20 4.29
C VAL A 59 -7.93 8.77 5.71
N ILE A 60 -7.16 7.90 6.37
CA ILE A 60 -7.46 7.41 7.73
C ILE A 60 -7.71 8.55 8.74
N PRO A 61 -6.86 9.60 8.85
CA PRO A 61 -7.03 10.65 9.86
C PRO A 61 -8.35 11.41 9.72
N TYR A 62 -8.85 11.56 8.49
CA TYR A 62 -10.12 12.21 8.23
C TYR A 62 -11.31 11.44 8.82
N TYR A 63 -11.32 10.11 8.64
CA TYR A 63 -12.37 9.26 9.22
C TYR A 63 -12.27 9.16 10.74
N GLU A 64 -11.07 9.18 11.30
CA GLU A 64 -10.87 9.23 12.75
C GLU A 64 -11.42 10.54 13.35
N ALA A 65 -11.13 11.68 12.73
CA ALA A 65 -11.64 12.98 13.16
C ALA A 65 -13.17 13.06 13.09
N LEU A 66 -13.78 12.55 12.01
CA LEU A 66 -15.23 12.47 11.88
C LEU A 66 -15.86 11.58 12.96
N ARG A 67 -15.22 10.44 13.28
CA ARG A 67 -15.71 9.52 14.29
C ARG A 67 -15.68 10.14 15.69
N LYS A 68 -14.61 10.89 16.03
CA LYS A 68 -14.49 11.64 17.28
C LYS A 68 -15.59 12.70 17.41
N ARG A 69 -15.77 13.55 16.38
CA ARG A 69 -16.84 14.56 16.38
C ARG A 69 -18.23 13.97 16.55
N ARG A 70 -18.53 12.83 15.92
CA ARG A 70 -19.83 12.16 16.10
C ARG A 70 -20.04 11.69 17.54
N ALA A 71 -18.99 11.20 18.20
CA ALA A 71 -19.07 10.78 19.59
C ALA A 71 -19.26 11.96 20.55
N GLU A 72 -18.56 13.08 20.30
CA GLU A 72 -18.73 14.35 21.04
C GLU A 72 -20.17 14.87 20.93
N ILE A 73 -20.72 14.96 19.71
CA ILE A 73 -22.11 15.40 19.49
C ILE A 73 -23.11 14.47 20.19
N GLN A 74 -22.89 13.15 20.14
CA GLN A 74 -23.78 12.20 20.81
C GLN A 74 -23.79 12.41 22.33
N SER A 75 -22.62 12.67 22.93
CA SER A 75 -22.52 12.95 24.37
C SER A 75 -23.11 14.31 24.79
N GLU A 76 -23.23 15.26 23.86
CA GLU A 76 -23.88 16.55 24.10
C GLU A 76 -25.42 16.47 23.98
N MET A 77 -25.94 15.45 23.29
CA MET A 77 -27.38 15.23 23.13
C MET A 77 -28.01 14.33 24.20
N GLU A 78 -27.18 13.68 25.03
CA GLU A 78 -27.58 12.94 26.24
C GLU A 78 -27.51 13.84 27.48
#